data_AF-A0A8T3X4B1-F1
#
_entry.id   AF-A0A8T3X4B1-F1
#
_cell.length_a   1.000
_cell.length_b   1.000
_cell.length_c   1.000
_cell.angle_alpha   90.00
_cell.angle_beta   90.00
_cell.angle_gamma   90.00
#
_symmetry.space_group_name_H-M   'P 1'
#
loop_
_entity.id
_entity.type
_entity.pdbx_description
1 polymer ?
#
loop_
_entity_poly.entity_id
_entity_poly.type
_entity_poly.pdbx_seq_one_letter_code
_entity_poly.pdbx_strand_id
1 'polypeptide(L)'
;MPDWMSHILIGLILAEIFFVRKKSLVALGSLIPDLLSKFHLLSFYFGVTGWLSFSSFHTPAMALLMIVLLAGLFNYNQTKAAGLMTLGAMSHILADAALKHFNSGQYLLFPFSFKLFALNWLWPDETVFVLPFLALLYFLVKFAKRSITKDREKNELG
;
A
#
# COMPACT_ATOMS: atom_id res chain seq x y z
N MET A 1 2.07 -3.03 -13.40
CA MET A 1 2.05 -2.49 -12.02
C MET A 1 3.11 -3.20 -11.23
N PRO A 2 3.61 -2.61 -10.13
CA PRO A 2 4.49 -3.34 -9.25
C PRO A 2 3.78 -4.62 -8.85
N ASP A 3 4.55 -5.69 -8.76
CA ASP A 3 4.01 -6.94 -8.26
C ASP A 3 3.51 -6.73 -6.81
N TRP A 4 2.52 -7.53 -6.40
CA TRP A 4 1.96 -7.49 -5.04
C TRP A 4 3.04 -7.53 -3.94
N MET A 5 4.13 -8.24 -4.21
CA MET A 5 5.25 -8.38 -3.28
C MET A 5 6.00 -7.06 -3.09
N SER A 6 6.21 -6.27 -4.15
CA SER A 6 6.78 -4.92 -4.06
C SER A 6 5.95 -4.00 -3.16
N HIS A 7 4.62 -3.97 -3.30
CA HIS A 7 3.74 -3.16 -2.45
C HIS A 7 3.76 -3.61 -0.98
N ILE A 8 3.72 -4.92 -0.74
CA ILE A 8 3.84 -5.47 0.61
C ILE A 8 5.17 -5.05 1.24
N LEU A 9 6.29 -5.17 0.51
CA LEU A 9 7.60 -4.80 1.03
C LEU A 9 7.70 -3.32 1.37
N ILE A 10 7.19 -2.44 0.51
CA ILE A 10 7.14 -0.99 0.78
C ILE A 10 6.32 -0.72 2.05
N GLY A 11 5.14 -1.32 2.17
CA GLY A 11 4.31 -1.20 3.37
C GLY A 11 5.00 -1.72 4.63
N LEU A 12 5.70 -2.85 4.55
CA LEU A 12 6.46 -3.42 5.66
C LEU A 12 7.67 -2.57 6.06
N ILE A 13 8.38 -1.98 5.10
CA ILE A 13 9.48 -1.03 5.36
C ILE A 13 8.95 0.16 6.17
N LEU A 14 7.84 0.77 5.73
CA LEU A 14 7.20 1.86 6.48
C LEU A 14 6.76 1.42 7.86
N ALA A 15 6.19 0.21 7.98
CA ALA A 15 5.79 -0.33 9.27
C ALA A 15 6.99 -0.53 10.22
N GLU A 16 8.16 -0.88 9.71
CA GLU A 16 9.38 -0.94 10.54
C GLU A 16 9.86 0.45 10.95
N ILE A 17 9.93 1.41 10.01
CA ILE A 17 10.35 2.80 10.24
C ILE A 17 9.47 3.47 11.31
N PHE A 18 8.15 3.28 11.24
CA PHE A 18 7.19 3.86 12.19
C PHE A 18 6.97 3.00 13.44
N PHE A 19 7.79 1.98 13.69
CA PHE A 19 7.69 1.10 14.86
C PHE A 19 6.31 0.43 15.04
N VAL A 20 5.60 0.18 13.94
CA VAL A 20 4.27 -0.44 13.96
C VAL A 20 4.34 -1.88 14.47
N ARG A 21 3.54 -2.19 15.48
CA ARG A 21 3.42 -3.56 16.03
C ARG A 21 2.61 -4.49 15.12
N LYS A 22 1.45 -4.04 14.62
CA LYS A 22 0.53 -4.84 13.80
C LYS A 22 0.80 -4.67 12.29
N LYS A 23 1.96 -5.18 11.85
CA LYS A 23 2.44 -5.06 10.45
C LYS A 23 1.51 -5.72 9.42
N SER A 24 0.80 -6.77 9.82
CA SER A 24 -0.18 -7.45 8.96
C SER A 24 -1.28 -6.52 8.46
N LEU A 25 -1.70 -5.53 9.27
CA LEU A 25 -2.71 -4.55 8.86
C LEU A 25 -2.16 -3.56 7.82
N VAL A 26 -0.89 -3.17 7.95
CA VAL A 26 -0.22 -2.33 6.95
C VAL A 26 -0.03 -3.10 5.63
N ALA A 27 0.41 -4.36 5.71
CA ALA A 27 0.53 -5.24 4.54
C ALA A 27 -0.83 -5.46 3.86
N LEU A 28 -1.88 -5.74 4.63
CA LEU A 28 -3.25 -5.84 4.09
C LEU A 28 -3.66 -4.54 3.40
N GLY A 29 -3.44 -3.40 4.05
CA GLY A 29 -3.71 -2.08 3.48
C GLY A 29 -3.03 -1.85 2.13
N SER A 30 -1.76 -2.27 2.00
CA SER A 30 -0.99 -2.14 0.76
C SER A 30 -1.51 -3.00 -0.40
N LEU A 31 -2.37 -3.97 -0.12
CA LEU A 31 -3.02 -4.82 -1.13
C LEU A 31 -4.43 -4.37 -1.47
N ILE A 32 -5.04 -3.47 -0.68
CA ILE A 32 -6.43 -3.06 -0.86
C ILE A 32 -6.67 -2.52 -2.29
N PRO A 33 -5.91 -1.55 -2.82
CA PRO A 33 -6.19 -1.01 -4.15
C PRO A 33 -6.19 -2.08 -5.26
N ASP A 34 -5.22 -2.99 -5.21
CA ASP A 34 -5.09 -4.11 -6.14
C ASP A 34 -6.22 -5.14 -6.02
N LEU A 35 -6.55 -5.58 -4.80
CA LEU A 35 -7.59 -6.59 -4.57
C LEU A 35 -8.95 -6.09 -5.06
N LEU A 36 -9.24 -4.81 -4.82
CA LEU A 36 -10.48 -4.18 -5.25
C LEU A 36 -10.58 -4.10 -6.76
N SER A 37 -9.47 -3.79 -7.43
CA SER A 37 -9.45 -3.75 -8.87
C SER A 37 -9.88 -5.09 -9.46
N LYS A 38 -9.54 -6.23 -8.83
CA LYS A 38 -9.91 -7.58 -9.28
C LYS A 38 -11.40 -7.92 -9.12
N PHE A 39 -12.21 -7.10 -8.45
CA PHE A 39 -13.67 -7.28 -8.46
C PHE A 39 -14.26 -7.18 -9.86
N HIS A 40 -13.57 -6.53 -10.82
CA HIS A 40 -13.98 -6.57 -12.22
C HIS A 40 -14.05 -8.01 -12.76
N LEU A 41 -13.30 -8.97 -12.21
CA LEU A 41 -13.37 -10.37 -12.64
C LEU A 41 -14.73 -11.02 -12.35
N LEU A 42 -15.47 -10.51 -11.35
CA LEU A 42 -16.84 -10.97 -11.09
C LEU A 42 -17.80 -10.58 -12.22
N SER A 43 -17.46 -9.56 -13.02
CA SER A 43 -18.26 -9.21 -14.21
C SER A 43 -18.33 -10.34 -15.23
N PHE A 44 -17.31 -11.20 -15.31
CA PHE A 44 -17.32 -12.37 -16.19
C PHE A 44 -18.40 -13.38 -15.80
N TYR A 45 -18.76 -13.45 -14.52
CA TYR A 45 -19.77 -14.38 -14.02
C TYR A 45 -21.17 -13.76 -13.99
N PHE A 46 -21.29 -12.48 -13.64
CA PHE A 46 -22.58 -11.83 -13.42
C PHE A 46 -23.04 -10.93 -14.57
N GLY A 47 -22.27 -10.85 -15.67
CA GLY A 47 -22.62 -10.02 -16.83
C GLY A 47 -22.64 -8.52 -16.54
N VAL A 48 -21.98 -8.08 -15.47
CA VAL A 48 -21.94 -6.67 -15.05
C VAL A 48 -20.98 -5.91 -15.96
N THR A 49 -21.46 -5.40 -17.09
CA THR A 49 -20.65 -4.63 -18.03
C THR A 49 -20.31 -3.24 -17.47
N GLY A 50 -19.03 -3.00 -17.20
CA GLY A 50 -18.37 -1.79 -17.70
C GLY A 50 -18.37 -0.49 -16.89
N TRP A 51 -18.50 -0.48 -15.57
CA TRP A 51 -18.38 0.79 -14.80
C TRP A 51 -17.36 0.80 -13.65
N LEU A 52 -16.91 -0.35 -13.18
CA LEU A 52 -15.85 -0.45 -12.16
C LEU A 52 -14.49 -0.47 -12.86
N SER A 53 -14.07 0.70 -13.33
CA SER A 53 -12.75 0.86 -13.94
C SER A 53 -11.65 0.61 -12.91
N PHE A 54 -10.60 -0.06 -13.36
CA PHE A 54 -9.34 -0.27 -12.63
C PHE A 54 -8.83 1.00 -11.94
N SER A 55 -8.98 2.15 -12.63
CA SER A 55 -8.55 3.47 -12.17
C SER A 55 -9.36 4.03 -11.00
N SER A 56 -10.62 3.61 -10.82
CA SER A 56 -11.49 4.12 -9.75
C SER A 56 -11.06 3.61 -8.37
N PHE A 57 -10.48 2.41 -8.31
CA PHE A 57 -10.02 1.78 -7.07
C PHE A 57 -8.63 2.23 -6.62
N HIS A 58 -7.82 2.75 -7.55
CA HIS A 58 -6.51 3.32 -7.26
C HIS A 58 -6.61 4.82 -6.97
N THR A 59 -7.59 5.18 -6.12
CA THR A 59 -7.79 6.54 -5.62
C THR A 59 -7.77 6.54 -4.10
N PRO A 60 -7.22 7.60 -3.45
CA PRO A 60 -7.21 7.66 -1.99
C PRO A 60 -8.60 7.59 -1.37
N ALA A 61 -9.59 8.25 -1.98
CA ALA A 61 -10.96 8.23 -1.49
C ALA A 61 -11.57 6.82 -1.48
N MET A 62 -11.38 6.05 -2.56
CA MET A 62 -11.92 4.69 -2.63
C MET A 62 -11.19 3.73 -1.69
N ALA A 63 -9.86 3.86 -1.57
CA ALA A 63 -9.09 3.09 -0.62
C ALA A 63 -9.55 3.35 0.84
N LEU A 64 -9.73 4.62 1.22
CA LEU A 64 -10.22 5.00 2.54
C LEU A 64 -11.63 4.47 2.83
N LEU A 65 -12.55 4.55 1.86
CA LEU A 65 -13.89 3.99 1.99
C LEU A 65 -13.82 2.49 2.31
N MET A 66 -13.04 1.74 1.55
CA MET A 66 -12.90 0.30 1.75
C MET A 66 -12.20 -0.05 3.07
N ILE A 67 -11.22 0.75 3.48
CA ILE A 67 -10.57 0.59 4.78
C ILE A 67 -11.57 0.74 5.93
N VAL A 68 -12.46 1.73 5.87
CA VAL A 68 -13.50 1.93 6.90
C VAL A 68 -14.43 0.72 6.97
N LEU A 69 -14.86 0.18 5.82
CA LEU A 69 -15.70 -1.01 5.74
C LEU A 69 -14.99 -2.25 6.29
N LEU A 70 -13.71 -2.44 5.97
CA LEU A 70 -12.92 -3.60 6.40
C LEU A 70 -12.47 -3.51 7.86
N ALA A 71 -12.26 -2.31 8.41
CA ALA A 71 -11.76 -2.13 9.77
C ALA A 71 -12.68 -2.77 10.83
N GLY A 72 -13.98 -2.80 10.58
CA GLY A 72 -14.97 -3.44 11.47
C GLY A 72 -14.88 -4.96 11.53
N LEU A 73 -14.20 -5.61 10.57
CA LEU A 73 -14.07 -7.07 10.53
C LEU A 73 -13.00 -7.61 11.50
N PHE A 74 -12.17 -6.74 12.06
CA PHE A 74 -11.09 -7.14 12.94
C PHE A 74 -11.49 -6.97 14.40
N ASN A 75 -11.22 -8.00 15.23
CA ASN A 75 -11.27 -7.88 16.69
C ASN A 75 -10.06 -7.09 17.22
N TYR A 76 -9.97 -5.83 16.81
CA TYR A 76 -8.94 -4.87 17.16
C TYR A 76 -9.58 -3.47 17.22
N ASN A 77 -8.90 -2.50 17.82
CA ASN A 77 -9.42 -1.13 17.82
C ASN A 77 -9.58 -0.64 16.37
N GLN A 78 -10.82 -0.34 15.97
CA GLN A 78 -11.18 -0.05 14.58
C GLN A 78 -10.44 1.16 14.04
N THR A 79 -10.32 2.24 14.82
CA THR A 79 -9.58 3.45 14.43
C THR A 79 -8.10 3.15 14.20
N LYS A 80 -7.49 2.33 15.06
CA LYS A 80 -6.10 1.87 14.86
C LYS A 80 -5.99 0.95 13.65
N ALA A 81 -6.95 0.05 13.44
CA ALA A 81 -6.96 -0.82 12.26
C ALA A 81 -7.03 -0.01 10.97
N ALA A 82 -7.97 0.94 10.90
CA ALA A 82 -8.13 1.85 9.78
C ALA A 82 -6.85 2.65 9.54
N GLY A 83 -6.26 3.27 10.57
CA GLY A 83 -5.03 4.04 10.42
C GLY A 83 -3.85 3.23 9.87
N LEU A 84 -3.69 1.98 10.33
CA LEU A 84 -2.63 1.09 9.84
C LEU A 84 -2.87 0.62 8.40
N MET A 85 -4.11 0.29 8.04
CA MET A 85 -4.45 -0.04 6.66
C MET A 85 -4.30 1.18 5.74
N THR A 86 -4.64 2.39 6.20
CA THR A 86 -4.42 3.64 5.45
C THR A 86 -2.95 3.87 5.17
N LEU A 87 -2.06 3.64 6.14
CA LEU A 87 -0.62 3.72 5.91
C LEU A 87 -0.19 2.78 4.77
N GLY A 88 -0.69 1.54 4.77
CA GLY A 88 -0.45 0.57 3.70
C GLY A 88 -0.98 1.04 2.35
N ALA A 89 -2.25 1.44 2.27
CA ALA A 89 -2.89 1.85 1.02
C ALA A 89 -2.28 3.12 0.43
N MET A 90 -1.91 4.10 1.26
CA MET A 90 -1.23 5.30 0.77
C MET A 90 0.16 4.96 0.24
N SER A 91 0.87 4.03 0.88
CA SER A 91 2.18 3.57 0.37
C SER A 91 2.06 2.90 -1.00
N HIS A 92 0.97 2.16 -1.24
CA HIS A 92 0.66 1.56 -2.54
C HIS A 92 0.42 2.64 -3.60
N ILE A 93 -0.51 3.56 -3.32
CA ILE A 93 -0.87 4.64 -4.26
C ILE A 93 0.34 5.52 -4.61
N LEU A 94 1.19 5.84 -3.62
CA LEU A 94 2.41 6.60 -3.86
C LEU A 94 3.43 5.80 -4.69
N ALA A 95 3.55 4.50 -4.45
CA ALA A 95 4.43 3.64 -5.24
C ALA A 95 3.97 3.54 -6.70
N ASP A 96 2.66 3.43 -6.92
CA ASP A 96 2.12 3.45 -8.28
C ASP A 96 2.27 4.81 -8.95
N ALA A 97 2.09 5.91 -8.20
CA ALA A 97 2.33 7.25 -8.73
C ALA A 97 3.79 7.43 -9.20
N ALA A 98 4.74 6.63 -8.70
CA ALA A 98 6.12 6.61 -9.18
C ALA A 98 6.29 5.94 -10.55
N LEU A 99 5.31 5.14 -11.00
CA LEU A 99 5.40 4.42 -12.27
C LEU A 99 5.09 5.30 -13.48
N LYS A 100 5.66 4.88 -14.62
CA LYS A 100 5.33 5.37 -15.96
C LYS A 100 4.04 4.72 -16.46
N HIS A 101 3.26 5.52 -17.16
CA HIS A 101 2.02 5.10 -17.80
C HIS A 101 1.99 5.59 -19.24
N PHE A 102 1.56 4.75 -20.19
CA PHE A 102 1.57 5.09 -21.61
C PHE A 102 0.59 6.21 -21.99
N ASN A 103 -0.57 6.30 -21.32
CA ASN A 103 -1.60 7.32 -21.55
C ASN A 103 -2.52 7.49 -20.32
N SER A 104 -1.99 7.27 -19.11
CA SER A 104 -2.79 7.27 -17.89
C SER A 104 -1.98 7.78 -16.69
N GLY A 105 -2.61 7.77 -15.52
CA GLY A 105 -2.01 8.13 -14.24
C GLY A 105 -2.99 7.80 -13.13
N GLN A 106 -2.71 8.28 -11.93
CA GLN A 106 -3.60 8.07 -10.79
C GLN A 106 -4.40 9.34 -10.47
N TYR A 107 -5.68 9.17 -10.12
CA TYR A 107 -6.51 10.28 -9.64
C TYR A 107 -6.27 10.50 -8.14
N LEU A 108 -5.10 11.01 -7.79
CA LEU A 108 -4.69 11.20 -6.38
C LEU A 108 -5.62 12.13 -5.59
N LEU A 109 -6.23 13.09 -6.28
CA LEU A 109 -7.09 14.12 -5.66
C LEU A 109 -8.59 13.86 -5.88
N PHE A 110 -8.98 12.69 -6.39
CA PHE A 110 -10.38 12.31 -6.49
C PHE A 110 -11.03 12.23 -5.09
N PRO A 111 -12.28 12.71 -4.88
CA PRO A 111 -13.23 13.22 -5.88
C PRO A 111 -13.15 14.72 -6.17
N PHE A 112 -12.21 15.45 -5.55
CA PHE A 112 -12.11 16.90 -5.71
C PHE A 112 -11.48 17.32 -7.04
N SER A 113 -10.67 16.45 -7.64
CA SER A 113 -10.07 16.69 -8.95
C SER A 113 -9.95 15.39 -9.76
N PHE A 114 -10.19 15.52 -11.06
CA PHE A 114 -10.02 14.47 -12.06
C PHE A 114 -8.68 14.62 -12.82
N LYS A 115 -7.71 15.34 -12.26
CA LYS A 115 -6.37 15.41 -12.84
C LYS A 115 -5.64 14.10 -12.58
N LEU A 116 -4.98 13.58 -13.62
CA LEU A 116 -4.11 12.42 -13.54
C LEU A 116 -2.72 12.85 -13.07
N PHE A 117 -2.16 12.08 -12.13
CA PHE A 117 -0.82 12.30 -11.61
C PHE A 117 0.04 11.06 -11.84
N ALA A 118 1.26 11.29 -12.31
CA ALA A 118 2.31 10.29 -12.44
C ALA A 118 3.67 11.00 -12.38
N LEU A 119 4.60 10.47 -11.60
CA LEU A 119 5.98 10.95 -11.51
C LEU A 119 6.84 10.40 -12.65
N ASN A 120 6.43 9.28 -13.25
CA ASN A 120 7.09 8.67 -14.40
C ASN A 120 8.57 8.29 -14.14
N TRP A 121 8.88 7.78 -12.95
CA TRP A 121 10.25 7.40 -12.56
C TRP A 121 10.65 6.01 -13.05
N LEU A 122 9.76 5.02 -12.93
CA LEU A 122 10.05 3.61 -13.22
C LEU A 122 9.07 3.03 -14.23
N TRP A 123 9.53 2.19 -15.14
CA TRP A 123 8.60 1.40 -15.96
C TRP A 123 7.98 0.25 -15.15
N PRO A 124 6.73 -0.15 -15.42
CA PRO A 124 6.08 -1.22 -14.67
C PRO A 124 6.81 -2.56 -14.72
N ASP A 125 7.49 -2.89 -15.81
CA ASP A 125 8.27 -4.12 -16.00
C ASP A 125 9.61 -4.10 -15.25
N GLU A 126 10.15 -2.91 -14.95
CA GLU A 126 11.38 -2.75 -14.18
C GLU A 126 11.21 -3.10 -12.68
N THR A 127 9.96 -3.27 -12.22
CA THR A 127 9.64 -3.57 -10.82
C THR A 127 10.25 -4.88 -10.34
N VAL A 128 10.42 -5.86 -11.23
CA VAL A 128 11.12 -7.13 -10.93
C VAL A 128 12.58 -6.90 -10.53
N PHE A 129 13.25 -5.92 -11.13
CA PHE A 129 14.62 -5.56 -10.77
C PHE A 129 14.70 -4.76 -9.47
N VAL A 130 13.66 -4.01 -9.13
CA VAL A 130 13.57 -3.23 -7.89
C VAL A 130 13.29 -4.11 -6.67
N LEU A 131 12.56 -5.20 -6.84
CA LEU A 131 12.18 -6.14 -5.80
C LEU A 131 13.34 -6.64 -4.90
N PRO A 132 14.49 -7.14 -5.41
CA PRO A 132 15.61 -7.56 -4.56
C PRO A 132 16.17 -6.41 -3.71
N PHE A 133 16.19 -5.18 -4.23
CA PHE A 133 16.62 -4.01 -3.47
C PHE A 133 15.62 -3.66 -2.36
N LEU A 134 14.31 -3.76 -2.61
CA LEU A 134 13.29 -3.59 -1.58
C LEU A 134 13.41 -4.65 -0.48
N ALA A 135 13.65 -5.91 -0.84
CA ALA A 135 13.88 -6.97 0.13
C ALA A 135 15.14 -6.70 0.98
N LEU A 136 16.26 -6.32 0.36
CA LEU A 136 17.47 -5.94 1.07
C LEU A 136 17.22 -4.77 2.01
N LEU A 137 16.55 -3.71 1.53
CA LEU A 137 16.22 -2.54 2.33
C LEU A 137 15.33 -2.89 3.53
N TYR A 138 14.34 -3.76 3.34
CA TYR A 138 13.51 -4.26 4.44
C TYR A 138 14.36 -4.94 5.54
N PHE A 139 15.29 -5.81 5.15
CA PHE A 139 16.18 -6.45 6.13
C PHE A 139 17.06 -5.44 6.85
N LEU A 140 17.68 -4.50 6.12
CA LEU A 140 18.52 -3.46 6.70
C LEU A 140 17.77 -2.61 7.74
N VAL A 141 16.56 -2.14 7.40
CA VAL A 141 15.72 -1.36 8.32
C VAL A 141 15.35 -2.19 9.55
N LYS A 142 15.00 -3.47 9.36
CA LYS A 142 14.66 -4.38 10.45
C LYS A 142 15.84 -4.63 11.39
N PHE A 143 17.05 -4.79 10.86
CA PHE A 143 18.26 -4.94 11.67
C PHE A 143 18.62 -3.66 12.41
N ALA A 144 18.60 -2.51 11.73
CA ALA A 144 18.86 -1.21 12.35
C ALA A 144 17.91 -0.93 13.53
N LYS A 145 16.61 -1.21 13.34
CA LYS A 145 15.60 -1.08 14.40
C LYS A 145 15.91 -1.94 15.62
N ARG A 146 16.35 -3.20 15.41
CA ARG A 146 16.72 -4.11 16.50
C ARG A 146 17.89 -3.53 17.31
N SER A 147 18.91 -3.01 16.64
CA SER A 147 20.05 -2.36 17.30
C SER A 147 19.60 -1.15 18.13
N ILE A 148 18.79 -0.26 17.56
CA ILE A 148 18.28 0.93 18.27
C ILE A 148 17.45 0.55 19.50
N THR A 149 16.61 -0.49 19.39
CA THR A 149 15.76 -0.92 20.50
C THR A 149 16.61 -1.51 21.64
N LYS A 150 17.63 -2.31 21.29
CA LYS A 150 18.56 -2.91 22.25
C LYS A 150 19.38 -1.85 22.99
N ASP A 151 19.84 -0.81 22.30
CA ASP A 151 20.59 0.29 22.91
C ASP A 151 19.72 1.11 23.88
N ARG A 152 18.44 1.32 23.57
CA ARG A 152 17.49 1.98 24.49
C ARG A 152 17.29 1.17 25.77
N GLU A 153 17.05 -0.14 25.64
CA GLU A 153 16.88 -1.03 26.81
C GLU A 153 18.12 -1.04 27.71
N LYS A 154 19.32 -1.00 27.13
CA LYS A 154 20.58 -0.95 27.89
C LYS A 154 20.76 0.37 28.65
N ASN A 155 20.34 1.49 28.07
CA ASN A 155 20.48 2.82 28.67
C ASN A 155 19.42 3.13 29.74
N GLU A 156 18.29 2.43 29.76
CA GLU A 156 17.25 2.58 30.80
C GLU A 156 17.53 1.74 32.06
N LEU A 157 18.49 0.80 32.01
CA LEU A 157 18.84 -0.13 33.10
C LEU A 157 20.16 0.20 33.81
N GLY A 158 20.89 1.24 33.39
CA GLY A 158 22.16 1.69 34.00
C GLY A 158 22.03 3.09 34.58
#